data_AF-A0A836TII5-F1
#
_entry.id   AF-A0A836TII5-F1
#
_cell.length_a   1.000
_cell.length_b   1.000
_cell.length_c   1.000
_cell.angle_alpha   90.00
_cell.angle_beta   90.00
_cell.angle_gamma   90.00
#
_symmetry.space_group_name_H-M   'P 1'
#
loop_
_entity.id
_entity.type
_entity.pdbx_description
1 polymer ?
#
loop_
_entity_poly.entity_id
_entity_poly.type
_entity_poly.pdbx_seq_one_letter_code
_entity_poly.pdbx_strand_id
1 'polypeptide(L)' 'MNVERAELLAKKEELESRINKIRQDLATRLSADFAEQATELENRDVLLEIARVTEEDLELINKKLQ' A
#
# COMPACT_ATOMS: atom_id res chain seq x y z
N MET A 1 -21.55 17.99 -9.35
CA MET A 1 -20.38 17.08 -9.29
C MET A 1 -20.88 15.68 -9.60
N ASN A 2 -20.18 14.92 -10.45
CA ASN A 2 -20.50 13.50 -10.64
C ASN A 2 -20.04 12.74 -9.38
N VAL A 3 -20.99 12.16 -8.64
CA VAL A 3 -20.76 11.47 -7.35
C VAL A 3 -19.78 10.31 -7.54
N GLU A 4 -19.93 9.54 -8.62
CA GLU A 4 -19.04 8.43 -8.97
C GLU A 4 -17.59 8.87 -9.16
N ARG A 5 -17.38 10.00 -9.83
CA ARG A 5 -16.02 10.55 -10.01
C ARG A 5 -15.42 11.02 -8.68
N ALA A 6 -16.23 11.59 -7.79
CA ALA A 6 -15.75 12.01 -6.47
C ALA A 6 -15.37 10.81 -5.59
N GLU A 7 -16.15 9.72 -5.65
CA GLU A 7 -15.84 8.46 -4.95
C GLU A 7 -14.55 7.81 -5.49
N LEU A 8 -14.37 7.78 -6.81
CA LEU A 8 -13.14 7.26 -7.42
C LEU A 8 -11.89 8.09 -7.00
N LEU A 9 -12.01 9.41 -6.91
CA LEU A 9 -10.92 10.28 -6.43
C LEU A 9 -10.61 10.04 -4.94
N ALA A 10 -11.63 9.93 -4.09
CA ALA A 10 -11.43 9.62 -2.68
C ALA A 10 -10.76 8.24 -2.51
N LYS A 11 -11.18 7.24 -3.30
CA LYS A 11 -10.56 5.91 -3.27
C LYS A 11 -9.11 5.93 -3.74
N LYS A 12 -8.81 6.72 -4.77
CA LYS A 12 -7.44 6.94 -5.25
C LYS A 12 -6.55 7.49 -4.12
N GLU A 13 -6.97 8.55 -3.46
CA GLU A 13 -6.22 9.18 -2.36
C GLU A 13 -5.98 8.20 -1.20
N GLU A 14 -6.98 7.38 -0.86
CA GLU A 14 -6.86 6.34 0.15
C GLU A 14 -5.78 5.31 -0.22
N LEU A 15 -5.81 4.80 -1.45
CA LEU A 15 -4.86 3.79 -1.94
C LEU A 15 -3.43 4.35 -2.01
N GLU A 16 -3.27 5.58 -2.50
CA GLU A 16 -1.98 6.27 -2.51
C GLU A 16 -1.44 6.49 -1.09
N SER A 17 -2.29 6.89 -0.14
CA SER A 17 -1.92 7.01 1.27
C SER A 17 -1.47 5.69 1.86
N ARG A 18 -2.18 4.59 1.56
CA ARG A 18 -1.85 3.24 2.03
C ARG A 18 -0.51 2.77 1.50
N ILE A 19 -0.25 2.93 0.20
CA ILE A 19 1.04 2.59 -0.42
C ILE A 19 2.18 3.37 0.23
N ASN A 20 1.98 4.67 0.48
CA ASN A 20 3.01 5.50 1.11
C ASN A 20 3.34 5.03 2.53
N LYS A 21 2.34 4.63 3.33
CA LYS A 21 2.57 4.06 4.67
C LYS A 21 3.35 2.75 4.59
N ILE A 22 2.95 1.84 3.70
CA ILE A 22 3.64 0.55 3.52
C ILE A 22 5.11 0.78 3.12
N ARG A 23 5.38 1.73 2.23
CA ARG A 23 6.75 2.08 1.83
C ARG A 23 7.59 2.63 3.00
N GLN A 24 6.97 3.40 3.90
CA GLN A 24 7.62 3.88 5.12
C GLN A 24 7.94 2.73 6.07
N ASP A 25 6.99 1.81 6.28
CA ASP A 25 7.18 0.64 7.14
C ASP A 25 8.31 -0.25 6.61
N LEU A 26 8.34 -0.50 5.29
CA LEU A 26 9.41 -1.25 4.62
C LEU A 26 10.79 -0.56 4.69
N ALA A 27 10.83 0.77 4.81
CA ALA A 27 12.08 1.53 4.95
C ALA A 27 12.68 1.46 6.36
N THR A 28 11.90 0.98 7.34
CA THR A 28 12.35 0.83 8.72
C THR A 28 13.43 -0.24 8.83
N ARG A 29 14.44 0.02 9.67
CA ARG A 29 15.51 -0.96 9.95
C ARG A 29 14.95 -2.11 10.76
N LEU A 30 15.43 -3.32 10.47
CA LEU A 30 15.08 -4.50 11.24
C LEU A 30 15.68 -4.43 12.65
N SER A 31 15.05 -5.11 13.60
CA SER A 31 15.58 -5.39 14.92
C SER A 31 16.93 -6.12 14.82
N ALA A 32 17.78 -5.88 15.82
CA ALA A 32 19.04 -6.60 15.98
C ALA A 32 18.87 -7.96 16.66
N ASP A 33 17.70 -8.22 17.25
CA ASP A 33 17.35 -9.55 17.76
C ASP A 33 16.95 -10.46 16.60
N PHE A 34 17.68 -11.57 16.42
CA PHE A 34 17.43 -12.52 15.34
C PHE A 34 16.04 -13.16 15.39
N ALA A 35 15.45 -13.34 16.58
CA ALA A 35 14.11 -13.89 16.71
C ALA A 35 13.05 -12.89 16.20
N GLU A 36 13.20 -11.62 16.56
CA GLU A 36 12.34 -10.54 16.07
C GLU A 36 12.55 -10.32 14.56
N GLN A 37 13.80 -10.35 14.09
CA GLN A 37 14.16 -10.15 12.70
C GLN A 37 13.49 -11.16 11.75
N ALA A 38 13.40 -12.43 12.14
CA ALA A 38 12.70 -13.44 11.34
C ALA A 38 11.22 -13.07 11.14
N THR A 39 10.55 -12.65 12.21
CA THR A 39 9.14 -12.22 12.17
C THR A 39 8.98 -10.94 11.34
N GLU A 40 9.89 -9.98 11.48
CA GLU A 40 9.87 -8.75 10.70
C GLU A 40 10.08 -9.00 9.20
N LEU A 41 10.91 -9.97 8.82
CA LEU A 41 11.07 -10.37 7.42
C LEU A 41 9.78 -10.96 6.84
N GLU A 42 9.12 -11.85 7.57
CA GLU A 42 7.81 -12.39 7.16
C GLU A 42 6.76 -11.27 7.02
N ASN A 43 6.73 -10.32 7.96
CA ASN A 43 5.86 -9.16 7.89
C ASN A 43 6.16 -8.30 6.64
N ARG A 44 7.44 -8.13 6.28
CA ARG A 44 7.84 -7.39 5.07
C ARG A 44 7.36 -8.08 3.80
N ASP A 45 7.42 -9.40 3.73
CA ASP A 45 6.90 -10.16 2.58
C ASP A 45 5.39 -9.96 2.44
N VAL A 46 4.65 -9.98 3.55
CA VAL A 46 3.21 -9.67 3.56
C VAL A 46 2.95 -8.23 3.13
N LEU A 47 3.72 -7.26 3.63
CA LEU A 47 3.59 -5.86 3.25
C LEU A 47 3.86 -5.62 1.75
N LEU A 48 4.84 -6.33 1.16
CA LEU A 48 5.14 -6.27 -0.26
C LEU A 48 3.97 -6.79 -1.11
N GLU A 49 3.34 -7.89 -0.71
CA GLU A 49 2.18 -8.42 -1.43
C GLU A 49 0.97 -7.48 -1.31
N ILE A 50 0.74 -6.90 -0.13
CA ILE A 50 -0.30 -5.88 0.05
C ILE A 50 -0.01 -4.67 -0.84
N ALA A 51 1.24 -4.21 -0.93
CA ALA A 51 1.62 -3.10 -1.80
C ALA A 51 1.31 -3.42 -3.26
N ARG A 52 1.70 -4.61 -3.74
CA ARG A 52 1.47 -5.07 -5.12
C ARG A 52 -0.02 -5.04 -5.48
N VAL A 53 -0.89 -5.65 -4.66
CA VAL A 53 -2.34 -5.68 -4.92
C VAL A 53 -2.94 -4.27 -4.82
N THR A 54 -2.47 -3.44 -3.89
CA THR A 54 -2.94 -2.05 -3.75
C THR A 54 -2.56 -1.19 -4.97
N GLU A 55 -1.38 -1.43 -5.56
CA GLU A 55 -0.94 -0.77 -6.80
C GLU A 55 -1.79 -1.22 -8.01
N GLU A 56 -2.16 -2.50 -8.08
CA GLU A 56 -3.09 -3.01 -9.11
C GLU A 56 -4.48 -2.36 -8.99
N ASP A 57 -5.02 -2.27 -7.78
CA ASP A 57 -6.28 -1.57 -7.51
C ASP A 57 -6.21 -0.08 -7.91
N LEU A 58 -5.10 0.58 -7.57
CA LEU A 58 -4.88 1.99 -7.93
C LEU A 58 -4.82 2.18 -9.45
N GLU A 59 -4.19 1.27 -10.19
CA GLU A 59 -4.17 1.31 -11.65
C GLU A 59 -5.59 1.19 -12.23
N LEU A 60 -6.42 0.30 -11.68
CA LEU A 60 -7.81 0.14 -12.10
C LEU A 60 -8.63 1.41 -11.83
N ILE A 61 -8.47 2.04 -10.66
CA ILE A 61 -9.13 3.32 -10.35
C ILE A 61 -8.67 4.42 -11.29
N ASN A 62 -7.37 4.52 -11.58
CA ASN A 62 -6.84 5.50 -12.53
C ASN A 62 -7.41 5.31 -13.94
N LYS A 63 -7.57 4.06 -14.41
CA LYS A 63 -8.22 3.76 -15.69
C LYS A 63 -9.69 4.21 -15.74
N LYS A 64 -10.43 4.09 -14.63
CA LYS A 64 -11.83 4.56 -14.52
C LYS A 64 -11.96 6.08 -14.45
N LEU A 65 -10.88 6.79 -14.09
CA LEU A 65 -10.85 8.25 -13.98
C LEU A 65 -10.42 8.97 -15.27
N GLN A 66 -9.91 8.24 -16.26
CA GLN A 66 -9.58 8.74 -17.61
C GLN A 66 -10.83 9.09 -18.40
#